data_AF-A0AAU4BZ52-F1
#
_entry.id   AF-A0AAU4BZ52-F1
#
_cell.length_a   1.000
_cell.length_b   1.000
_cell.length_c   1.000
_cell.angle_alpha   90.00
_cell.angle_beta   90.00
_cell.angle_gamma   90.00
#
_symmetry.space_group_name_H-M   'P 1'
#
loop_
_entity.id
_entity.type
_entity.pdbx_description
1 polymer ?
#
loop_
_entity_poly.entity_id
_entity_poly.type
_entity_poly.pdbx_seq_one_letter_code
_entity_poly.pdbx_strand_id
1 'polypeptide(L)' 'MRPIPADLTEALEDWHTTYRRLAAHPCSALRRRLIRLSCDVLSHPYWGGGRSAAARAALFAAGRGGGSGHGSHPGRG' A
#
# COMPACT_ATOMS: atom_id res chain seq x y z
N MET A 1 -0.58 14.80 13.80
CA MET A 1 -0.56 13.91 12.62
C MET A 1 -1.94 13.98 11.96
N ARG A 2 -2.05 14.37 10.69
CA ARG A 2 -3.35 14.28 9.99
C ARG A 2 -3.63 12.81 9.66
N PRO A 3 -4.78 12.24 10.05
CA PRO A 3 -5.11 10.87 9.74
C PRO A 3 -5.14 10.65 8.22
N ILE A 4 -4.77 9.44 7.81
CA ILE A 4 -4.88 9.01 6.41
C ILE A 4 -6.38 8.82 6.13
N PRO A 5 -6.92 9.41 5.05
CA PRO A 5 -8.32 9.18 4.65
C PRO A 5 -8.59 7.70 4.41
N ALA A 6 -9.77 7.22 4.79
CA ALA A 6 -10.16 5.82 4.58
C ALA A 6 -10.09 5.43 3.09
N ASP A 7 -10.51 6.31 2.19
CA ASP A 7 -10.47 6.10 0.74
C ASP A 7 -9.04 5.86 0.22
N LEU A 8 -8.06 6.57 0.81
CA LEU A 8 -6.65 6.41 0.45
C LEU A 8 -6.09 5.10 1.01
N THR A 9 -6.53 4.69 2.20
CA THR A 9 -6.16 3.40 2.78
C THR A 9 -6.70 2.24 1.94
N GLU A 10 -7.97 2.29 1.53
CA GLU A 10 -8.60 1.29 0.67
C GLU A 10 -7.91 1.20 -0.69
N ALA A 11 -7.58 2.34 -1.30
CA ALA A 11 -6.84 2.38 -2.56
C ALA A 11 -5.43 1.78 -2.44
N LEU A 12 -4.75 1.98 -1.31
CA LEU A 12 -3.44 1.37 -1.03
C LEU A 12 -3.55 -0.15 -0.82
N GLU A 13 -4.60 -0.64 -0.16
CA GLU A 13 -4.86 -2.07 0.00
C GLU A 13 -5.14 -2.77 -1.34
N ASP A 14 -5.97 -2.18 -2.21
CA ASP A 14 -6.23 -2.73 -3.55
C ASP A 14 -4.96 -2.67 -4.43
N TRP A 15 -4.14 -1.62 -4.27
CA TRP A 15 -2.83 -1.52 -4.91
C TRP A 15 -1.87 -2.62 -4.45
N HIS A 16 -1.75 -2.88 -3.15
CA HIS A 16 -0.88 -3.95 -2.63
C HIS A 16 -1.37 -5.33 -3.04
N THR A 17 -2.68 -5.56 -2.99
CA THR A 17 -3.27 -6.84 -3.44
C THR A 17 -2.99 -7.07 -4.91
N THR A 18 -3.19 -6.06 -5.75
CA THR A 18 -2.89 -6.12 -7.19
C THR A 18 -1.40 -6.32 -7.44
N TYR A 19 -0.53 -5.64 -6.70
CA TYR A 19 0.92 -5.79 -6.80
C TYR A 19 1.37 -7.20 -6.41
N ARG A 20 0.87 -7.77 -5.31
CA ARG A 20 1.19 -9.14 -4.89
C ARG A 20 0.75 -10.16 -5.92
N ARG A 21 -0.45 -10.00 -6.49
CA ARG A 21 -0.94 -10.85 -7.59
C ARG A 21 -0.07 -10.71 -8.84
N LEU A 22 0.35 -9.49 -9.19
CA LEU A 22 1.22 -9.24 -10.34
C LEU A 22 2.63 -9.83 -10.13
N ALA A 23 3.18 -9.73 -8.93
CA ALA A 23 4.48 -10.29 -8.57
C ALA A 23 4.46 -11.83 -8.61
N ALA A 24 3.35 -12.46 -8.22
CA ALA A 24 3.18 -13.90 -8.31
C ALA A 24 2.82 -14.38 -9.72
N HIS A 25 2.10 -13.58 -10.50
CA HIS A 25 1.68 -13.88 -11.87
C HIS A 25 1.72 -12.62 -12.75
N PRO A 26 2.81 -12.45 -13.52
CA PRO A 26 2.93 -11.33 -14.44
C PRO A 26 1.84 -11.38 -15.50
N CYS A 27 0.90 -10.43 -15.47
CA CYS A 27 -0.10 -10.30 -16.53
C CYS A 27 -0.42 -8.85 -16.86
N SER A 28 -0.74 -8.61 -18.14
CA SER A 28 -1.02 -7.28 -18.67
C SER A 28 -2.29 -6.65 -18.08
N ALA A 29 -3.27 -7.46 -17.66
CA ALA A 29 -4.48 -6.99 -17.00
C ALA A 29 -4.18 -6.41 -15.60
N LEU A 30 -3.42 -7.14 -14.77
CA LEU A 30 -3.01 -6.66 -13.45
C LEU A 30 -2.07 -5.46 -13.55
N ARG A 31 -1.17 -5.44 -14.54
CA ARG A 31 -0.28 -4.29 -14.77
C ARG A 31 -1.06 -3.02 -15.13
N ARG A 32 -2.09 -3.14 -15.99
CA ARG A 32 -3.01 -2.02 -16.29
C ARG A 32 -3.82 -1.57 -15.08
N ARG A 33 -4.30 -2.52 -14.26
CA ARG A 33 -5.01 -2.21 -13.02
C ARG A 33 -4.11 -1.48 -12.01
N LEU A 34 -2.86 -1.92 -11.86
CA LEU A 34 -1.87 -1.30 -11.00
C LEU A 34 -1.56 0.15 -11.42
N ILE A 35 -1.47 0.41 -12.72
CA ILE A 35 -1.25 1.78 -13.25
C ILE A 35 -2.43 2.69 -12.90
N ARG A 36 -3.67 2.23 -13.08
CA ARG A 36 -4.86 3.01 -12.71
C ARG A 36 -4.90 3.33 -11.21
N LEU A 37 -4.72 2.31 -10.37
CA LEU A 37 -4.66 2.49 -8.91
C LEU A 37 -3.53 3.44 -8.50
N SER A 38 -2.38 3.38 -9.19
CA SER A 38 -1.29 4.33 -8.95
C SER A 38 -1.71 5.76 -9.30
N CYS A 39 -2.40 5.98 -10.43
CA CYS A 39 -2.92 7.31 -10.78
C CYS A 39 -3.95 7.83 -9.78
N ASP A 40 -4.86 6.99 -9.29
CA ASP A 40 -5.88 7.37 -8.31
C ASP A 40 -5.25 7.76 -6.97
N VAL A 41 -4.31 6.95 -6.48
CA VAL A 41 -3.53 7.26 -5.28
C VAL A 41 -2.74 8.54 -5.47
N LEU A 42 -2.02 8.71 -6.59
CA LEU A 42 -1.17 9.88 -6.83
C LEU A 42 -1.95 11.19 -7.01
N SER A 43 -3.17 11.11 -7.56
CA SER A 43 -4.04 12.28 -7.78
C SER A 43 -4.84 12.67 -6.52
N HIS A 44 -4.70 11.92 -5.43
CA HIS A 44 -5.49 12.13 -4.22
C HIS A 44 -5.19 13.50 -3.58
N PRO A 45 -6.22 14.29 -3.18
CA PRO A 45 -6.06 15.63 -2.61
C PRO A 45 -5.25 15.65 -1.30
N TYR A 46 -5.12 14.50 -0.64
CA TYR A 46 -4.22 14.28 0.50
C TYR A 46 -2.77 14.69 0.22
N TRP A 47 -2.32 14.62 -1.03
CA TRP A 47 -0.95 15.01 -1.42
C TRP A 47 -0.77 16.50 -1.70
N GLY A 48 -1.86 17.25 -1.91
CA GLY A 48 -1.83 18.67 -2.31
C GLY A 48 -1.25 19.62 -1.25
N GLY A 49 -1.06 19.17 -0.01
CA GLY A 49 -0.53 19.99 1.10
C GLY A 49 0.99 19.93 1.28
N GLY A 50 1.79 19.77 0.22
CA GLY A 50 3.26 19.75 0.33
C GLY A 50 3.87 18.41 0.74
N ARG A 51 3.14 17.29 0.56
CA ARG A 51 3.68 15.95 0.83
C ARG A 51 4.58 15.49 -0.32
N SER A 52 5.86 15.34 0.00
CA SER A 52 6.94 14.98 -0.94
C SER A 52 6.77 13.57 -1.51
N ALA A 53 7.43 13.29 -2.65
CA ALA A 53 7.51 11.94 -3.23
C ALA A 53 8.01 10.88 -2.22
N ALA A 54 8.83 11.28 -1.25
CA ALA A 54 9.28 10.43 -0.14
C ALA A 54 8.12 9.95 0.75
N ALA A 55 7.12 10.79 1.05
CA ALA A 55 5.95 10.40 1.82
C ALA A 55 5.09 9.38 1.06
N ARG A 56 5.06 9.47 -0.27
CA ARG A 56 4.40 8.49 -1.15
C ARG A 56 5.14 7.16 -1.12
N ALA A 57 6.46 7.18 -1.34
CA ALA A 57 7.29 5.99 -1.32
C ALA A 57 7.24 5.25 0.04
N ALA A 58 7.27 6.00 1.15
CA ALA A 58 7.14 5.43 2.48
C ALA A 58 5.77 4.75 2.70
N LEU A 59 4.67 5.28 2.15
CA LEU A 59 3.35 4.66 2.22
C LEU A 59 3.26 3.36 1.40
N PHE A 60 3.79 3.35 0.18
CA PHE A 60 3.88 2.12 -0.62
C PHE A 60 4.78 1.06 0.01
N ALA A 61 5.82 1.48 0.74
CA ALA A 61 6.67 0.57 1.51
C ALA A 61 6.01 0.08 2.80
N ALA A 62 5.22 0.92 3.49
CA ALA A 62 4.64 0.61 4.79
C ALA A 62 3.60 -0.51 4.76
N GLY A 63 2.80 -0.64 3.69
CA GLY A 63 1.89 -1.79 3.58
C GLY A 63 2.59 -3.14 3.30
N ARG A 64 3.93 -3.19 3.26
CA ARG A 64 4.69 -4.45 3.44
C ARG A 64 4.78 -4.92 4.90
N GLY A 65 4.38 -4.11 5.88
CA GLY A 65 4.57 -4.37 7.32
C GLY A 65 3.34 -4.88 8.08
N GLY A 66 2.24 -5.24 7.40
CA GLY A 66 1.05 -5.83 8.03
C GLY A 66 1.20 -7.31 8.37
N GLY A 67 2.26 -7.65 9.10
CA GLY A 67 2.47 -8.97 9.70
C GLY A 67 2.64 -8.80 11.20
N SER A 68 1.55 -8.49 11.90
CA SER A 68 1.48 -8.66 13.35
C SER A 68 1.59 -10.14 13.67
N GLY A 69 2.82 -10.66 13.68
CA GLY A 69 3.18 -11.92 14.32
C GLY A 69 3.15 -11.72 15.82
N HIS A 70 1.95 -11.61 16.40
CA HIS A 70 1.75 -11.95 17.80
C HIS A 70 1.90 -13.47 17.92
N GLY A 71 3.14 -13.90 18.09
CA GLY A 71 3.51 -15.25 18.50
C GLY A 71 4.38 -15.11 19.75
N SER A 72 3.72 -14.81 20.88
CA SER A 72 4.34 -14.99 22.19
C SER A 72 4.84 -16.44 22.27
N HIS A 73 6.15 -16.61 22.35
CA HIS A 73 6.79 -17.86 22.73
C HIS A 73 6.93 -17.86 24.26
N PRO A 74 6.18 -18.69 25.00
CA PRO A 74 6.67 -19.19 26.28
C PRO A 74 6.88 -20.70 26.18
N GLY A 75 8.07 -21.18 26.51
CA GLY A 75 8.28 -22.61 26.75
C GLY A 75 9.63 -23.17 26.34
N ARG A 76 10.59 -23.08 27.26
CA ARG A 76 11.63 -24.09 27.52
C ARG A 76 12.04 -23.83 28.97
N GLY A 77 11.78 -24.72 29.92
CA GLY A 77 12.03 -26.16 29.88
C GLY A 77 13.35 -26.38 30.60
#